data_AF-A0A0F3ITH7-F1
#
_entry.id   AF-A0A0F3ITH7-F1
#
_cell.length_a   1.000
_cell.length_b   1.000
_cell.length_c   1.000
_cell.angle_alpha   90.00
_cell.angle_beta   90.00
_cell.angle_gamma   90.00
#
_symmetry.space_group_name_H-M   'P 1'
#
loop_
_entity.id
_entity.type
_entity.pdbx_description
1 polymer ?
#
loop_
_entity_poly.entity_id
_entity_poly.type
_entity_poly.pdbx_seq_one_letter_code
_entity_poly.pdbx_strand_id
1 'polypeptide(L)'
;MLAFREEIDRLDTQIHDLLMRRAEVVTEVGAWKRGQNAIVLRPAREAEIMRRLAARHQGPLAFGAIARIWREIIGDMTMMEGKFTIAVYLPEGDGVYWDLARDHFGVLPALAVHLSAGSVLRAVSDDTSTLGVLPWPQEGDSDPWWQYVQRADDKSPRIVARLPAYGPSNAPSALVIARAPMEASGEDRSFLVVETLKEISRTRLLSRAGAAGFTVEWITDQLDKPGLPGLHLIEVEGFVTEDDPRLHALHRDNPDEIGQPRVIGGYPMPLRRK
;
A
#
# COMPACT_ATOMS: atom_id res chain seq x y z
N MET A 1 24.70 -39.78 3.89
CA MET A 1 24.78 -38.54 4.69
C MET A 1 25.75 -37.53 4.08
N LEU A 2 27.01 -37.88 3.78
CA LEU A 2 27.96 -36.95 3.13
C LEU A 2 27.47 -36.46 1.75
N ALA A 3 27.02 -37.37 0.88
CA ALA A 3 26.50 -37.00 -0.45
C ALA A 3 25.31 -36.02 -0.43
N PHE A 4 24.43 -36.10 0.58
CA PHE A 4 23.32 -35.14 0.72
C PHE A 4 23.78 -33.76 1.18
N ARG A 5 24.84 -33.68 2.01
CA ARG A 5 25.42 -32.40 2.42
C ARG A 5 26.11 -31.72 1.25
N GLU A 6 26.89 -32.46 0.47
CA GLU A 6 27.52 -31.95 -0.76
C GLU A 6 26.47 -31.45 -1.77
N GLU A 7 25.33 -32.15 -1.88
CA GLU A 7 24.24 -31.70 -2.74
C GLU A 7 23.60 -30.39 -2.23
N ILE A 8 23.38 -30.26 -0.92
CA ILE A 8 22.87 -29.02 -0.31
C ILE A 8 23.85 -27.87 -0.54
N ASP A 9 25.14 -28.05 -0.27
CA ASP A 9 26.16 -27.01 -0.44
C ASP A 9 26.25 -26.54 -1.91
N ARG A 10 26.12 -27.50 -2.85
CA ARG A 10 26.06 -27.19 -4.29
C ARG A 10 24.83 -26.36 -4.64
N LEU A 11 23.66 -26.68 -4.08
CA LEU A 11 22.42 -25.92 -4.30
C LEU A 11 22.50 -24.53 -3.68
N ASP A 12 23.04 -24.40 -2.47
CA ASP A 12 23.21 -23.11 -1.79
C ASP A 12 24.15 -22.19 -2.58
N THR A 13 25.22 -22.74 -3.14
CA THR A 13 26.12 -22.00 -4.05
C THR A 13 25.36 -21.48 -5.27
N GLN A 14 24.54 -22.33 -5.91
CA GLN A 14 23.74 -21.93 -7.07
C GLN A 14 22.69 -20.86 -6.72
N ILE A 15 22.05 -20.96 -5.56
CA ILE A 15 21.10 -19.95 -5.07
C ILE A 15 21.82 -18.61 -4.89
N HIS A 16 22.99 -18.62 -4.25
CA HIS A 16 23.79 -17.42 -4.03
C HIS A 16 24.22 -16.79 -5.36
N ASP A 17 24.73 -17.57 -6.32
CA ASP A 17 25.13 -17.08 -7.65
C ASP A 17 23.96 -16.43 -8.40
N LEU A 18 22.77 -17.04 -8.32
CA LEU A 18 21.56 -16.47 -8.92
C LEU A 18 21.13 -15.16 -8.26
N LEU A 19 21.29 -15.04 -6.94
CA LEU A 19 21.01 -13.81 -6.20
C LEU A 19 21.99 -12.70 -6.60
N MET A 20 23.28 -13.00 -6.70
CA MET A 20 24.30 -12.04 -7.15
C MET A 20 24.02 -11.59 -8.59
N ARG A 21 23.69 -12.53 -9.50
CA ARG A 21 23.34 -12.18 -10.86
C ARG A 21 22.09 -11.31 -10.94
N ARG A 22 21.09 -11.57 -10.08
CA ARG A 22 19.89 -10.70 -10.00
C ARG A 22 20.27 -9.30 -9.50
N ALA A 23 21.15 -9.19 -8.51
CA ALA A 23 21.63 -7.92 -7.97
C ALA A 23 22.40 -7.09 -9.01
N GLU A 24 23.21 -7.71 -9.86
CA GLU A 24 23.88 -7.06 -11.00
C GLU A 24 22.86 -6.44 -11.96
N VAL A 25 21.84 -7.19 -12.37
CA VAL A 25 20.78 -6.70 -13.27
C VAL A 25 20.03 -5.53 -12.64
N VAL A 26 19.70 -5.61 -11.35
CA VAL A 26 19.03 -4.51 -10.63
C VAL A 26 19.92 -3.27 -10.55
N THR A 27 21.24 -3.45 -10.40
CA THR A 27 22.20 -2.33 -10.41
C THR A 27 22.16 -1.59 -11.75
N GLU A 28 22.08 -2.32 -12.86
CA GLU A 28 21.93 -1.74 -14.20
C GLU A 28 20.59 -1.01 -14.37
N VAL A 29 19.49 -1.58 -13.85
CA VAL A 29 18.17 -0.93 -13.83
C VAL A 29 18.21 0.37 -13.04
N GLY A 30 18.78 0.35 -11.83
CA GLY A 30 18.97 1.53 -11.00
C GLY A 30 19.81 2.58 -11.72
N ALA A 31 20.87 2.17 -12.43
CA ALA A 31 21.70 3.06 -13.22
C ALA A 31 20.94 3.78 -14.34
N TRP A 32 20.04 3.08 -15.01
CA TRP A 32 19.18 3.65 -16.04
C TRP A 32 18.14 4.64 -15.47
N LYS A 33 17.65 4.41 -14.25
CA LYS A 33 16.69 5.29 -13.56
C LYS A 33 17.33 6.54 -12.96
N ARG A 34 18.64 6.55 -12.72
CA ARG A 34 19.36 7.72 -12.17
C ARG A 34 19.16 8.94 -13.09
N GLY A 35 18.53 9.98 -12.54
CA GLY A 35 18.21 11.23 -13.25
C GLY A 35 16.74 11.40 -13.66
N GLN A 36 15.90 10.39 -13.47
CA GLN A 36 14.47 10.45 -13.85
C GLN A 36 13.51 10.77 -12.68
N ASN A 37 14.03 11.14 -11.48
CA ASN A 37 13.22 11.27 -10.26
C ASN A 37 12.28 10.06 -10.02
N ALA A 38 12.71 8.89 -10.49
CA ALA A 38 11.88 7.71 -10.56
C ALA A 38 11.66 7.15 -9.17
N ILE A 39 10.40 6.87 -8.85
CA ILE A 39 10.04 6.25 -7.58
C ILE A 39 10.48 4.80 -7.56
N VAL A 40 11.12 4.43 -6.46
CA VAL A 40 11.80 3.15 -6.30
C VAL A 40 10.82 2.03 -5.97
N LEU A 41 9.79 2.32 -5.16
CA LEU A 41 8.75 1.36 -4.81
C LEU A 41 7.70 1.26 -5.93
N ARG A 42 7.43 0.03 -6.41
CA ARG A 42 6.37 -0.27 -7.38
C ARG A 42 5.48 -1.41 -6.89
N PRO A 43 4.48 -1.14 -6.02
CA PRO A 43 3.66 -2.17 -5.40
C PRO A 43 2.96 -3.09 -6.39
N ALA A 44 2.49 -2.57 -7.53
CA ALA A 44 1.88 -3.37 -8.58
C ALA A 44 2.83 -4.45 -9.12
N ARG A 45 4.09 -4.08 -9.35
CA ARG A 45 5.14 -5.01 -9.81
C ARG A 45 5.47 -6.06 -8.74
N GLU A 46 5.54 -5.65 -7.47
CA GLU A 46 5.78 -6.58 -6.37
C GLU A 46 4.64 -7.60 -6.24
N ALA A 47 3.39 -7.15 -6.34
CA ALA A 47 2.22 -8.01 -6.34
C ALA A 47 2.24 -9.01 -7.52
N GLU A 48 2.61 -8.56 -8.72
CA GLU A 48 2.76 -9.42 -9.89
C GLU A 48 3.83 -10.51 -9.67
N ILE A 49 5.00 -10.14 -9.13
CA ILE A 49 6.07 -11.10 -8.81
C ILE A 49 5.54 -12.15 -7.84
N MET A 50 4.88 -11.73 -6.77
CA MET A 50 4.38 -12.62 -5.73
C MET A 50 3.24 -13.52 -6.24
N ARG A 51 2.33 -13.00 -7.08
CA ARG A 51 1.27 -13.78 -7.75
C ARG A 51 1.88 -14.85 -8.67
N ARG A 52 2.88 -14.48 -9.46
CA ARG A 52 3.61 -15.43 -10.33
C ARG A 52 4.30 -16.52 -9.53
N LEU A 53 4.91 -16.19 -8.40
CA LEU A 53 5.53 -17.18 -7.50
C LEU A 53 4.49 -18.10 -6.88
N ALA A 54 3.36 -17.55 -6.42
CA ALA A 54 2.26 -18.34 -5.89
C ALA A 54 1.75 -19.35 -6.93
N ALA A 55 1.47 -18.90 -8.15
CA ALA A 55 0.92 -19.73 -9.22
C ALA A 55 1.84 -20.91 -9.59
N ARG A 56 3.17 -20.71 -9.59
CA ARG A 56 4.14 -21.76 -9.95
C ARG A 56 4.62 -22.63 -8.79
N HIS A 57 4.29 -22.26 -7.56
CA HIS A 57 4.90 -22.88 -6.38
C HIS A 57 4.37 -24.30 -6.14
N GLN A 58 5.30 -25.24 -6.13
CA GLN A 58 5.16 -26.67 -5.90
C GLN A 58 6.33 -27.16 -5.05
N GLY A 59 6.17 -28.28 -4.37
CA GLY A 59 7.23 -28.89 -3.55
C GLY A 59 6.99 -28.77 -2.04
N PRO A 60 7.95 -29.23 -1.21
CA PRO A 60 7.74 -29.44 0.22
C PRO A 60 7.87 -28.16 1.08
N LEU A 61 8.47 -27.09 0.56
CA LEU A 61 8.64 -25.85 1.31
C LEU A 61 7.32 -25.08 1.37
N ALA A 62 6.93 -24.58 2.55
CA ALA A 62 5.71 -23.78 2.68
C ALA A 62 5.82 -22.47 1.89
N PHE A 63 4.76 -22.09 1.17
CA PHE A 63 4.75 -20.85 0.38
C PHE A 63 5.00 -19.59 1.24
N GLY A 64 4.56 -19.58 2.49
CA GLY A 64 4.82 -18.47 3.41
C GLY A 64 6.32 -18.19 3.62
N ALA A 65 7.15 -19.24 3.63
CA ALA A 65 8.61 -19.09 3.71
C ALA A 65 9.17 -18.47 2.41
N ILE A 66 8.71 -18.95 1.24
CA ILE A 66 9.06 -18.36 -0.06
C ILE A 66 8.69 -16.88 -0.10
N ALA A 67 7.49 -16.53 0.38
CA ALA A 67 7.03 -15.15 0.40
C ALA A 67 7.94 -14.24 1.23
N ARG A 68 8.30 -14.67 2.45
CA ARG A 68 9.22 -13.93 3.34
C ARG A 68 10.62 -13.77 2.72
N ILE A 69 11.18 -14.84 2.13
CA ILE A 69 12.47 -14.78 1.42
C ILE A 69 12.38 -13.76 0.28
N TRP A 70 11.34 -13.82 -0.55
CA TRP A 70 11.19 -12.88 -1.66
C TRP A 70 10.98 -11.43 -1.22
N ARG A 71 10.33 -11.19 -0.07
CA ARG A 71 10.24 -9.84 0.49
C ARG A 71 11.59 -9.26 0.85
N GLU A 72 12.46 -10.05 1.48
CA GLU A 72 13.81 -9.58 1.82
C GLU A 72 14.60 -9.25 0.55
N ILE A 73 14.56 -10.15 -0.45
CA ILE A 73 15.27 -9.93 -1.72
C ILE A 73 14.67 -8.72 -2.47
N ILE A 74 13.35 -8.51 -2.44
CA ILE A 74 12.72 -7.32 -3.03
C ILE A 74 13.16 -6.06 -2.27
N GLY A 75 13.09 -6.05 -0.94
CA GLY A 75 13.44 -4.90 -0.12
C GLY A 75 14.88 -4.42 -0.34
N ASP A 76 15.84 -5.34 -0.33
CA ASP A 76 17.26 -5.03 -0.60
C ASP A 76 17.46 -4.50 -2.03
N MET A 77 16.85 -5.13 -3.02
CA MET A 77 17.00 -4.71 -4.42
C MET A 77 16.34 -3.36 -4.70
N THR A 78 15.20 -3.06 -4.07
CA THR A 78 14.62 -1.72 -4.07
C THR A 78 15.62 -0.71 -3.50
N MET A 79 16.28 -1.01 -2.37
CA MET A 79 17.32 -0.13 -1.81
C MET A 79 18.53 0.09 -2.74
N MET A 80 18.89 -0.92 -3.54
CA MET A 80 19.96 -0.80 -4.55
C MET A 80 19.58 0.16 -5.69
N GLU A 81 18.31 0.20 -6.08
CA GLU A 81 17.80 1.14 -7.09
C GLU A 81 17.76 2.58 -6.56
N GLY A 82 17.50 2.75 -5.27
CA GLY A 82 17.59 4.03 -4.57
C GLY A 82 17.33 3.88 -3.07
N LYS A 83 18.11 4.58 -2.25
CA LYS A 83 17.91 4.58 -0.80
C LYS A 83 16.54 5.16 -0.45
N PHE A 84 15.86 4.54 0.50
CA PHE A 84 14.61 5.05 1.06
C PHE A 84 14.55 4.84 2.57
N THR A 85 13.70 5.61 3.24
CA THR A 85 13.42 5.53 4.68
C THR A 85 11.96 5.18 4.91
N ILE A 86 11.67 4.42 5.95
CA ILE A 86 10.30 4.10 6.37
C ILE A 86 9.95 4.89 7.63
N ALA A 87 9.12 5.93 7.51
CA ALA A 87 8.51 6.64 8.62
C ALA A 87 7.35 5.82 9.18
N VAL A 88 7.48 5.29 10.39
CA VAL A 88 6.49 4.41 11.02
C VAL A 88 5.74 5.19 12.11
N TYR A 89 4.41 5.18 12.03
CA TYR A 89 3.57 5.62 13.14
C TYR A 89 3.67 4.62 14.28
N LEU A 90 4.13 5.08 15.44
CA LEU A 90 4.32 4.28 16.63
C LEU A 90 3.96 5.15 17.85
N PRO A 91 2.67 5.25 18.21
CA PRO A 91 2.28 5.88 19.47
C PRO A 91 2.79 5.03 20.64
N GLU A 92 2.88 5.61 21.85
CA GLU A 92 3.36 4.89 23.02
C GLU A 92 2.60 3.56 23.23
N GLY A 93 3.33 2.44 23.29
CA GLY A 93 2.81 1.17 23.84
C GLY A 93 2.65 -0.02 22.90
N ASP A 94 2.73 0.11 21.56
CA ASP A 94 2.62 -1.06 20.66
C ASP A 94 3.55 -0.99 19.44
N GLY A 95 4.33 -2.06 19.22
CA GLY A 95 5.26 -2.30 18.12
C GLY A 95 4.62 -2.74 16.80
N VAL A 96 3.30 -2.93 16.75
CA VAL A 96 2.62 -3.60 15.62
C VAL A 96 2.97 -3.03 14.25
N TYR A 97 3.00 -1.70 14.11
CA TYR A 97 3.30 -1.06 12.82
C TYR A 97 4.78 -1.16 12.45
N TRP A 98 5.65 -1.21 13.44
CA TRP A 98 7.07 -1.49 13.25
C TRP A 98 7.28 -2.90 12.72
N ASP A 99 6.62 -3.89 13.32
CA ASP A 99 6.72 -5.28 12.90
C ASP A 99 6.13 -5.49 11.50
N LEU A 100 4.98 -4.88 11.20
CA LEU A 100 4.40 -4.88 9.85
C LEU A 100 5.34 -4.25 8.82
N ALA A 101 5.99 -3.14 9.16
CA ALA A 101 6.98 -2.50 8.30
C ALA A 101 8.17 -3.42 8.04
N ARG A 102 8.71 -4.08 9.07
CA ARG A 102 9.83 -5.04 8.94
C ARG A 102 9.45 -6.26 8.12
N ASP A 103 8.27 -6.84 8.36
CA ASP A 103 7.78 -7.99 7.61
C ASP A 103 7.57 -7.71 6.11
N HIS A 104 7.36 -6.43 5.75
CA HIS A 104 7.17 -6.02 4.37
C HIS A 104 8.47 -5.52 3.70
N PHE A 105 9.19 -4.59 4.32
CA PHE A 105 10.34 -3.93 3.71
C PHE A 105 11.68 -4.63 3.98
N GLY A 106 11.68 -5.64 4.86
CA GLY A 106 12.88 -6.34 5.28
C GLY A 106 13.64 -5.62 6.40
N VAL A 107 14.84 -6.11 6.72
CA VAL A 107 15.60 -5.61 7.88
C VAL A 107 16.56 -4.48 7.55
N LEU A 108 16.91 -4.31 6.27
CA LEU A 108 17.95 -3.37 5.82
C LEU A 108 17.48 -1.90 5.73
N PRO A 109 16.26 -1.56 5.26
CA PRO A 109 15.82 -0.18 5.21
C PRO A 109 15.78 0.47 6.60
N ALA A 110 16.14 1.76 6.65
CA ALA A 110 16.05 2.53 7.90
C ALA A 110 14.58 2.78 8.26
N LEU A 111 14.21 2.52 9.52
CA LEU A 111 12.91 2.89 10.06
C LEU A 111 13.08 4.10 10.98
N ALA A 112 12.27 5.13 10.77
CA ALA A 112 12.17 6.31 11.62
C ALA A 112 10.84 6.27 12.39
N VAL A 113 10.92 6.44 13.71
CA VAL A 113 9.73 6.41 14.59
C VAL A 113 9.07 7.79 14.63
N HIS A 114 7.74 7.81 14.49
CA HIS A 114 6.93 9.01 14.63
C HIS A 114 5.74 8.78 15.56
N LEU A 115 5.54 9.69 16.51
CA LEU A 115 4.47 9.59 17.52
C LEU A 115 3.10 10.07 17.03
N SER A 116 3.02 10.69 15.85
CA SER A 116 1.77 11.17 15.26
C SER A 116 1.69 10.88 13.77
N ALA A 117 0.49 10.53 13.29
CA ALA A 117 0.26 10.27 11.87
C ALA A 117 0.56 11.51 11.01
N GLY A 118 0.23 12.71 11.50
CA GLY A 118 0.61 13.97 10.86
C GLY A 118 2.12 14.15 10.69
N SER A 119 2.96 13.64 11.61
CA SER A 119 4.41 13.67 11.44
C SER A 119 4.90 12.71 10.36
N VAL A 120 4.26 11.54 10.20
CA VAL A 120 4.57 10.59 9.12
C VAL A 120 4.20 11.22 7.77
N LEU A 121 3.00 11.82 7.66
CA LEU A 121 2.55 12.51 6.46
C LEU A 121 3.49 13.63 6.02
N ARG A 122 3.99 14.44 6.98
CA ARG A 122 5.00 15.47 6.70
C ARG A 122 6.30 14.87 6.19
N ALA A 123 6.83 13.84 6.85
CA ALA A 123 8.06 13.19 6.42
C ALA A 123 7.98 12.67 4.96
N VAL A 124 6.84 12.08 4.58
CA VAL A 124 6.59 11.60 3.21
C VAL A 124 6.39 12.75 2.21
N SER A 125 5.83 13.87 2.67
CA SER A 125 5.64 15.06 1.82
C SER A 125 6.97 15.74 1.50
N ASP A 126 7.80 15.90 2.54
CA ASP A 126 9.07 16.63 2.50
C ASP A 126 10.16 15.87 1.72
N ASP A 127 10.12 14.54 1.71
CA ASP A 127 11.13 13.70 1.07
C ASP A 127 10.49 12.60 0.20
N THR A 128 10.74 12.65 -1.11
CA THR A 128 10.30 11.64 -2.09
C THR A 128 10.87 10.24 -1.84
N SER A 129 11.95 10.13 -1.06
CA SER A 129 12.56 8.86 -0.68
C SER A 129 12.03 8.31 0.65
N THR A 130 11.04 8.97 1.26
CA THR A 130 10.40 8.49 2.49
C THR A 130 9.04 7.86 2.19
N LEU A 131 8.81 6.66 2.75
CA LEU A 131 7.52 6.00 2.78
C LEU A 131 6.95 6.05 4.19
N GLY A 132 5.63 6.18 4.31
CA GLY A 132 4.95 6.23 5.60
C GLY A 132 4.18 4.95 5.87
N VAL A 133 4.23 4.44 7.09
CA VAL A 133 3.36 3.36 7.58
C VAL A 133 2.40 3.95 8.60
N LEU A 134 1.11 3.90 8.27
CA LEU A 134 0.01 4.50 9.01
C LEU A 134 -1.01 3.44 9.43
N PRO A 135 -1.74 3.66 10.53
CA PRO A 135 -2.75 2.73 11.00
C PRO A 135 -3.89 2.62 9.98
N TRP A 136 -4.53 1.46 9.91
CA TRP A 136 -5.79 1.35 9.18
C TRP A 136 -6.82 2.32 9.78
N PRO A 137 -7.50 3.16 8.98
CA PRO A 137 -8.50 4.10 9.50
C PRO A 137 -9.63 3.42 10.25
N GLN A 138 -10.01 3.93 11.42
CA GLN A 138 -11.08 3.37 12.24
C GLN A 138 -12.18 4.40 12.52
N GLU A 139 -13.37 3.93 12.88
CA GLU A 139 -14.45 4.79 13.36
C GLU A 139 -14.09 5.37 14.74
N GLY A 140 -14.27 6.69 14.89
CA GLY A 140 -13.99 7.39 16.15
C GLY A 140 -12.52 7.75 16.38
N ASP A 141 -11.65 7.62 15.37
CA ASP A 141 -10.29 8.14 15.43
C ASP A 141 -10.30 9.63 15.78
N SER A 142 -9.54 10.03 16.82
CA SER A 142 -9.51 11.43 17.27
C SER A 142 -8.76 12.36 16.32
N ASP A 143 -7.85 11.81 15.51
CA ASP A 143 -7.09 12.52 14.48
C ASP A 143 -6.98 11.66 13.21
N PRO A 144 -8.05 11.58 12.39
CA PRO A 144 -8.08 10.69 11.22
C PRO A 144 -7.13 11.22 10.15
N TRP A 145 -5.98 10.56 10.01
CA TRP A 145 -4.91 11.02 9.14
C TRP A 145 -5.29 11.11 7.66
N TRP A 146 -6.25 10.28 7.23
CA TRP A 146 -6.69 10.19 5.83
C TRP A 146 -7.32 11.50 5.33
N GLN A 147 -7.82 12.36 6.21
CA GLN A 147 -8.36 13.67 5.84
C GLN A 147 -7.29 14.64 5.32
N TYR A 148 -6.04 14.45 5.77
CA TYR A 148 -4.91 15.29 5.40
C TYR A 148 -4.20 14.82 4.13
N VAL A 149 -4.55 13.64 3.63
CA VAL A 149 -4.07 13.17 2.33
C VAL A 149 -4.71 14.07 1.27
N GLN A 150 -3.88 14.81 0.55
CA GLN A 150 -4.34 15.76 -0.48
C GLN A 150 -4.87 15.00 -1.70
N ARG A 151 -5.49 15.70 -2.67
CA ARG A 151 -5.87 15.06 -3.95
C ARG A 151 -4.64 14.40 -4.56
N ALA A 152 -4.83 13.26 -5.21
CA ALA A 152 -3.72 12.54 -5.80
C ALA A 152 -3.15 13.36 -6.96
N ASP A 153 -2.01 14.00 -6.74
CA ASP A 153 -1.13 14.51 -7.79
C ASP A 153 0.26 13.87 -7.61
N ASP A 154 1.15 13.99 -8.60
CA ASP A 154 2.48 13.35 -8.53
C ASP A 154 3.36 13.82 -7.36
N LYS A 155 2.91 14.83 -6.60
CA LYS A 155 3.67 15.46 -5.51
C LYS A 155 3.05 15.20 -4.13
N SER A 156 1.80 14.77 -4.06
CA SER A 156 1.14 14.45 -2.79
C SER A 156 1.39 13.00 -2.35
N PRO A 157 1.53 12.74 -1.04
CA PRO A 157 1.46 11.39 -0.51
C PRO A 157 0.12 10.76 -0.86
N ARG A 158 0.12 9.47 -1.16
CA ARG A 158 -1.10 8.67 -1.36
C ARG A 158 -0.90 7.26 -0.86
N ILE A 159 -1.98 6.53 -0.65
CA ILE A 159 -1.94 5.11 -0.31
C ILE A 159 -1.40 4.32 -1.51
N VAL A 160 -0.41 3.47 -1.27
CA VAL A 160 0.26 2.67 -2.31
C VAL A 160 0.29 1.18 -2.00
N ALA A 161 0.16 0.80 -0.72
CA ALA A 161 0.12 -0.60 -0.32
C ALA A 161 -0.67 -0.79 0.98
N ARG A 162 -1.10 -2.03 1.22
CA ARG A 162 -1.63 -2.51 2.50
C ARG A 162 -0.68 -3.52 3.10
N LEU A 163 -0.50 -3.46 4.41
CA LEU A 163 0.24 -4.45 5.19
C LEU A 163 -0.73 -5.28 6.06
N PRO A 164 -0.48 -6.58 6.25
CA PRO A 164 0.50 -7.37 5.49
C PRO A 164 0.04 -7.56 4.03
N ALA A 165 1.00 -7.53 3.09
CA ALA A 165 0.71 -7.72 1.66
C ALA A 165 0.47 -9.21 1.28
N TYR A 166 0.74 -10.12 2.22
CA TYR A 166 0.58 -11.56 2.09
C TYR A 166 0.39 -12.15 3.48
N GLY A 167 -0.39 -13.23 3.59
CA GLY A 167 -0.64 -13.90 4.86
C GLY A 167 -2.09 -13.83 5.34
N PRO A 168 -2.38 -14.25 6.59
CA PRO A 168 -3.73 -14.38 7.09
C PRO A 168 -4.45 -13.03 7.23
N SER A 169 -5.75 -13.01 6.94
CA SER A 169 -6.59 -11.80 6.95
C SER A 169 -6.86 -11.21 8.33
N ASN A 170 -6.63 -11.97 9.40
CA ASN A 170 -7.03 -11.61 10.77
C ASN A 170 -5.91 -10.92 11.55
N ALA A 171 -4.82 -10.54 10.90
CA ALA A 171 -3.72 -9.79 11.49
C ALA A 171 -4.02 -8.28 11.51
N PRO A 172 -3.41 -7.51 12.42
CA PRO A 172 -3.43 -6.04 12.36
C PRO A 172 -3.01 -5.58 10.96
N SER A 173 -3.74 -4.61 10.42
CA SER A 173 -3.49 -4.07 9.09
C SER A 173 -2.99 -2.63 9.18
N ALA A 174 -2.14 -2.25 8.23
CA ALA A 174 -1.64 -0.90 8.09
C ALA A 174 -1.70 -0.48 6.62
N LEU A 175 -1.62 0.83 6.38
CA LEU A 175 -1.52 1.39 5.05
C LEU A 175 -0.14 2.02 4.87
N VAL A 176 0.43 1.82 3.68
CA VAL A 176 1.65 2.47 3.26
C VAL A 176 1.27 3.67 2.41
N ILE A 177 1.83 4.82 2.73
CA ILE A 177 1.75 6.03 1.91
C ILE A 177 3.10 6.37 1.28
N ALA A 178 3.08 6.87 0.06
CA ALA A 178 4.27 7.36 -0.65
C ALA A 178 3.89 8.38 -1.71
N ARG A 179 4.87 9.16 -2.18
CA ARG A 179 4.75 10.00 -3.37
C ARG A 179 5.09 9.20 -4.63
N ALA A 180 4.22 8.28 -5.04
CA ALA A 180 4.47 7.33 -6.13
C ALA A 180 3.33 7.36 -7.17
N PRO A 181 3.50 7.23 -8.50
CA PRO A 181 2.36 7.09 -9.39
C PRO A 181 1.55 5.83 -9.04
N MET A 182 0.25 5.88 -9.26
CA MET A 182 -0.61 4.72 -9.14
C MET A 182 -0.45 3.82 -10.36
N GLU A 183 -0.29 2.52 -10.13
CA GLU A 183 -0.20 1.51 -11.17
C GLU A 183 -1.23 0.41 -10.91
N ALA A 184 -1.95 -0.01 -11.95
CA ALA A 184 -2.85 -1.14 -11.85
C ALA A 184 -2.06 -2.43 -11.66
N SER A 185 -2.47 -3.26 -10.70
CA SER A 185 -1.90 -4.59 -10.49
C SER A 185 -2.79 -5.71 -11.04
N GLY A 186 -4.03 -5.39 -11.43
CA GLY A 186 -5.03 -6.31 -11.97
C GLY A 186 -6.04 -6.80 -10.92
N GLU A 187 -5.64 -6.86 -9.65
CA GLU A 187 -6.53 -7.07 -8.51
C GLU A 187 -6.21 -5.99 -7.48
N ASP A 188 -7.01 -4.94 -7.45
CA ASP A 188 -6.73 -3.69 -6.74
C ASP A 188 -7.92 -3.26 -5.88
N ARG A 189 -7.61 -2.51 -4.82
CA ARG A 189 -8.56 -1.72 -4.04
C ARG A 189 -8.14 -0.25 -4.12
N SER A 190 -9.11 0.64 -4.22
CA SER A 190 -8.85 2.10 -4.20
C SER A 190 -9.63 2.75 -3.06
N PHE A 191 -9.06 3.80 -2.46
CA PHE A 191 -9.70 4.59 -1.42
C PHE A 191 -10.22 5.89 -1.98
N LEU A 192 -11.49 6.18 -1.70
CA LEU A 192 -12.15 7.42 -2.06
C LEU A 192 -12.53 8.20 -0.81
N VAL A 193 -12.22 9.49 -0.82
CA VAL A 193 -12.79 10.45 0.12
C VAL A 193 -13.96 11.13 -0.56
N VAL A 194 -15.14 11.00 0.03
CA VAL A 194 -16.38 11.61 -0.46
C VAL A 194 -16.84 12.65 0.55
N GLU A 195 -16.93 13.90 0.10
CA GLU A 195 -17.55 14.96 0.88
C GLU A 195 -19.06 14.93 0.68
N THR A 196 -19.80 15.04 1.78
CA THR A 196 -21.26 15.20 1.74
C THR A 196 -21.61 16.65 2.03
N LEU A 197 -22.49 17.23 1.23
CA LEU A 197 -22.87 18.66 1.30
C LEU A 197 -24.13 18.89 2.16
N LYS A 198 -24.86 17.83 2.46
CA LYS A 198 -26.06 17.80 3.31
C LYS A 198 -26.08 16.50 4.11
N GLU A 199 -26.96 16.43 5.09
CA GLU A 199 -27.20 15.21 5.86
C GLU A 199 -27.66 14.06 4.95
N ILE A 200 -26.80 13.05 4.79
CA ILE A 200 -27.15 11.79 4.14
C ILE A 200 -26.69 10.60 4.98
N SER A 201 -27.47 9.52 4.97
CA SER A 201 -27.10 8.29 5.68
C SER A 201 -26.01 7.51 4.94
N ARG A 202 -25.23 6.71 5.68
CA ARG A 202 -24.26 5.73 5.12
C ARG A 202 -24.89 4.88 4.01
N THR A 203 -26.08 4.32 4.26
CA THR A 203 -26.79 3.49 3.27
C THR A 203 -27.10 4.26 1.98
N ARG A 204 -27.49 5.54 2.10
CA ARG A 204 -27.76 6.40 0.93
C ARG A 204 -26.46 6.65 0.16
N LEU A 205 -25.38 7.01 0.83
CA LEU A 205 -24.07 7.23 0.19
C LEU A 205 -23.60 5.98 -0.57
N LEU A 206 -23.63 4.81 0.08
CA LEU A 206 -23.24 3.55 -0.55
C LEU A 206 -24.15 3.19 -1.74
N SER A 207 -25.45 3.48 -1.65
CA SER A 207 -26.37 3.29 -2.76
C SER A 207 -26.07 4.22 -3.95
N ARG A 208 -25.69 5.49 -3.70
CA ARG A 208 -25.25 6.41 -4.76
C ARG A 208 -23.97 5.95 -5.42
N ALA A 209 -22.98 5.52 -4.64
CA ALA A 209 -21.73 4.98 -5.17
C ALA A 209 -21.97 3.69 -5.99
N GLY A 210 -22.87 2.82 -5.53
CA GLY A 210 -23.31 1.63 -6.27
C GLY A 210 -24.00 1.99 -7.60
N ALA A 211 -24.87 3.00 -7.60
CA ALA A 211 -25.52 3.49 -8.82
C ALA A 211 -24.52 4.10 -9.83
N ALA A 212 -23.40 4.67 -9.35
CA ALA A 212 -22.30 5.12 -10.18
C ALA A 212 -21.40 3.98 -10.70
N GLY A 213 -21.65 2.72 -10.29
CA GLY A 213 -20.92 1.54 -10.76
C GLY A 213 -19.74 1.13 -9.88
N PHE A 214 -19.72 1.52 -8.60
CA PHE A 214 -18.73 1.05 -7.64
C PHE A 214 -19.24 -0.12 -6.79
N THR A 215 -18.42 -1.16 -6.65
CA THR A 215 -18.54 -2.09 -5.52
C THR A 215 -17.82 -1.47 -4.33
N VAL A 216 -18.59 -1.00 -3.35
CA VAL A 216 -18.11 -0.20 -2.21
C VAL A 216 -18.11 -0.98 -0.90
N GLU A 217 -17.04 -0.80 -0.13
CA GLU A 217 -16.94 -1.14 1.27
C GLU A 217 -16.77 0.15 2.09
N TRP A 218 -17.48 0.24 3.20
CA TRP A 218 -17.37 1.39 4.09
C TRP A 218 -16.18 1.22 5.03
N ILE A 219 -15.42 2.30 5.23
CA ILE A 219 -14.29 2.30 6.16
C ILE A 219 -14.61 3.12 7.41
N THR A 220 -14.78 4.44 7.26
CA THR A 220 -15.03 5.35 8.38
C THR A 220 -15.55 6.70 7.88
N ASP A 221 -15.96 7.57 8.79
CA ASP A 221 -16.30 8.97 8.52
C ASP A 221 -15.59 9.90 9.50
N GLN A 222 -15.53 11.17 9.12
CA GLN A 222 -15.20 12.28 10.00
C GLN A 222 -16.31 13.32 9.90
N LEU A 223 -17.16 13.36 10.92
CA LEU A 223 -18.29 14.26 11.03
C LEU A 223 -18.09 15.20 12.21
N ASP A 224 -18.37 16.50 12.04
CA ASP A 224 -18.39 17.46 13.16
C ASP A 224 -19.48 17.07 14.18
N LYS A 225 -20.62 16.56 13.69
CA LYS A 225 -21.70 15.92 14.46
C LYS A 225 -22.41 14.86 13.58
N PRO A 226 -23.00 13.80 14.18
CA PRO A 226 -23.86 12.88 13.45
C PRO A 226 -24.96 13.65 12.71
N GLY A 227 -25.09 13.40 11.40
CA GLY A 227 -26.08 14.06 10.56
C GLY A 227 -25.63 15.38 9.93
N LEU A 228 -24.36 15.78 10.03
CA LEU A 228 -23.84 16.94 9.31
C LEU A 228 -23.10 16.57 8.02
N PRO A 229 -22.97 17.51 7.07
CA PRO A 229 -21.95 17.46 6.03
C PRO A 229 -20.59 17.06 6.63
N GLY A 230 -19.89 16.18 5.95
CA GLY A 230 -18.59 15.70 6.41
C GLY A 230 -17.90 14.81 5.39
N LEU A 231 -16.71 14.35 5.77
CA LEU A 231 -15.88 13.52 4.91
C LEU A 231 -16.11 12.05 5.23
N HIS A 232 -16.28 11.25 4.17
CA HIS A 232 -16.50 9.83 4.25
C HIS A 232 -15.36 9.12 3.55
N LEU A 233 -14.76 8.13 4.20
CA LEU A 233 -13.75 7.28 3.61
C LEU A 233 -14.39 5.94 3.21
N ILE A 234 -14.32 5.62 1.94
CA ILE A 234 -14.81 4.37 1.38
C ILE A 234 -13.71 3.66 0.59
N GLU A 235 -13.74 2.34 0.59
CA GLU A 235 -12.92 1.49 -0.24
C GLU A 235 -13.75 0.97 -1.42
N VAL A 236 -13.18 0.95 -2.62
CA VAL A 236 -13.83 0.43 -3.82
C VAL A 236 -13.01 -0.68 -4.47
N GLU A 237 -13.71 -1.62 -5.10
CA GLU A 237 -13.08 -2.62 -5.96
C GLU A 237 -12.51 -2.01 -7.24
N GLY A 238 -11.28 -2.41 -7.55
CA GLY A 238 -10.58 -2.05 -8.77
C GLY A 238 -9.61 -0.87 -8.61
N PHE A 239 -8.90 -0.62 -9.70
CA PHE A 239 -7.99 0.50 -9.86
C PHE A 239 -8.76 1.74 -10.32
N VAL A 240 -8.78 2.79 -9.49
CA VAL A 240 -9.49 4.04 -9.76
C VAL A 240 -8.50 5.19 -9.76
N THR A 241 -8.58 6.05 -10.78
CA THR A 241 -7.79 7.29 -10.89
C THR A 241 -8.72 8.49 -10.81
N GLU A 242 -8.16 9.69 -10.65
CA GLU A 242 -8.93 10.94 -10.58
C GLU A 242 -9.78 11.19 -11.85
N ASP A 243 -9.35 10.64 -13.00
CA ASP A 243 -10.06 10.75 -14.28
C ASP A 243 -11.16 9.69 -14.49
N ASP A 244 -11.42 8.82 -13.50
CA ASP A 244 -12.42 7.75 -13.65
C ASP A 244 -13.83 8.35 -13.87
N PRO A 245 -14.54 7.97 -14.95
CA PRO A 245 -15.84 8.54 -15.27
C PRO A 245 -16.91 8.24 -14.20
N ARG A 246 -16.73 7.19 -13.39
CA ARG A 246 -17.64 6.85 -12.29
C ARG A 246 -17.56 7.84 -11.14
N LEU A 247 -16.39 8.43 -10.87
CA LEU A 247 -16.25 9.50 -9.88
C LEU A 247 -17.03 10.75 -10.31
N HIS A 248 -16.91 11.10 -11.60
CA HIS A 248 -17.63 12.21 -12.20
C HIS A 248 -19.14 11.98 -12.17
N ALA A 249 -19.60 10.75 -12.46
CA ALA A 249 -21.01 10.38 -12.37
C ALA A 249 -21.56 10.50 -10.95
N LEU A 250 -20.80 10.05 -9.94
CA LEU A 250 -21.23 10.11 -8.54
C LEU A 250 -21.56 11.55 -8.10
N HIS A 251 -20.74 12.53 -8.47
CA HIS A 251 -21.03 13.93 -8.22
C HIS A 251 -22.14 14.48 -9.12
N ARG A 252 -22.02 14.31 -10.44
CA ARG A 252 -22.95 14.87 -11.44
C ARG A 252 -24.40 14.45 -11.19
N ASP A 253 -24.61 13.21 -10.79
CA ASP A 253 -25.95 12.66 -10.57
C ASP A 253 -26.48 12.98 -9.15
N ASN A 254 -25.65 13.55 -8.27
CA ASN A 254 -25.99 13.92 -6.88
C ASN A 254 -25.38 15.27 -6.45
N PRO A 255 -25.47 16.36 -7.24
CA PRO A 255 -24.65 17.56 -7.07
C PRO A 255 -24.97 18.34 -5.79
N ASP A 256 -26.18 18.19 -5.25
CA ASP A 256 -26.65 18.83 -4.02
C ASP A 256 -26.33 18.04 -2.75
N GLU A 257 -25.91 16.77 -2.88
CA GLU A 257 -25.67 15.85 -1.77
C GLU A 257 -24.19 15.48 -1.63
N ILE A 258 -23.50 15.31 -2.76
CA ILE A 258 -22.16 14.76 -2.84
C ILE A 258 -21.25 15.78 -3.52
N GLY A 259 -20.22 16.23 -2.80
CA GLY A 259 -19.13 17.03 -3.37
C GLY A 259 -18.28 16.19 -4.33
N GLN A 260 -17.27 16.79 -4.97
CA GLN A 260 -16.42 16.07 -5.91
C GLN A 260 -15.58 15.01 -5.17
N PRO A 261 -15.80 13.69 -5.42
CA PRO A 261 -15.02 12.62 -4.80
C PRO A 261 -13.54 12.74 -5.14
N ARG A 262 -12.69 12.24 -4.24
CA ARG A 262 -11.24 12.32 -4.38
C ARG A 262 -10.62 10.96 -4.21
N VAL A 263 -9.68 10.59 -5.08
CA VAL A 263 -8.89 9.38 -4.90
C VAL A 263 -7.70 9.70 -3.99
N ILE A 264 -7.52 8.96 -2.91
CA ILE A 264 -6.37 9.14 -1.99
C ILE A 264 -5.34 8.01 -2.09
N GLY A 265 -5.48 7.16 -3.10
CA GLY A 265 -4.58 6.06 -3.41
C GLY A 265 -5.30 4.71 -3.45
N GLY A 266 -4.51 3.64 -3.47
CA GLY A 266 -5.00 2.28 -3.55
C GLY A 266 -3.89 1.29 -3.29
N TYR A 267 -4.23 0.00 -3.28
CA TYR A 267 -3.27 -1.06 -3.05
C TYR A 267 -3.62 -2.33 -3.83
N PRO A 268 -2.61 -3.11 -4.26
CA PRO A 268 -2.81 -4.46 -4.78
C PRO A 268 -3.43 -5.36 -3.70
N MET A 269 -4.46 -6.13 -4.03
CA MET A 269 -5.07 -7.05 -3.09
C MET A 269 -4.03 -8.04 -2.53
N PRO A 270 -3.98 -8.23 -1.19
CA PRO A 270 -3.08 -9.18 -0.57
C PRO A 270 -3.27 -10.59 -1.13
N LEU A 271 -2.15 -11.29 -1.31
CA LEU A 271 -2.20 -12.68 -1.77
C LEU A 271 -2.83 -13.58 -0.72
N ARG A 272 -3.95 -14.19 -1.10
CA ARG A 272 -4.66 -15.20 -0.31
C ARG A 272 -4.41 -16.57 -0.93
N ARG A 273 -3.48 -17.34 -0.36
CA ARG A 273 -3.34 -18.77 -0.68
C ARG A 273 -3.88 -19.58 0.49
N LYS A 274 -4.83 -20.48 0.19
CA LYS A 274 -5.30 -21.52 1.12
C LYS A 274 -4.20 -22.52 1.40
#